data_AF-A0A812BR42-F1
#
_entry.id   AF-A0A812BR42-F1
#
_cell.length_a   1.000
_cell.length_b   1.000
_cell.length_c   1.000
_cell.angle_alpha   90.00
_cell.angle_beta   90.00
_cell.angle_gamma   90.00
#
_symmetry.space_group_name_H-M   'P 1'
#
loop_
_entity.id
_entity.type
_entity.pdbx_description
1 polymer ?
#
loop_
_entity_poly.entity_id
_entity_poly.type
_entity_poly.pdbx_seq_one_letter_code
_entity_poly.pdbx_strand_id
1 'polypeptide(L)'
;MTPTKKGEATHIKIERRRRLAFDDSDVAHVAGGQHKGLVINKQTADEENDLGKPQLQLSFTCFLIDQKTGEHIVEMRKLKFWYVEGTEYLDQVTRAYDFFKELIKPDDLPRDYVGFIKKCMKQMQGSQYKQIKKVDLSMQQLNKDNAPLSPDIYLALFSPDIYLVPSFPLQICIWPLFPP
;
A
#
# COMPACT_ATOMS: atom_id res chain seq x y z
N MET A 1 7.30 10.98 -5.25
CA MET A 1 7.39 9.58 -4.80
C MET A 1 8.85 9.20 -4.78
N THR A 2 9.25 8.35 -3.84
CA THR A 2 10.63 7.86 -3.75
C THR A 2 10.61 6.36 -3.43
N PRO A 3 11.01 5.48 -4.37
CA PRO A 3 11.21 4.07 -4.08
C PRO A 3 12.55 3.89 -3.34
N THR A 4 12.56 3.02 -2.34
CA THR A 4 13.75 2.65 -1.58
C THR A 4 13.70 1.16 -1.24
N LYS A 5 14.84 0.49 -1.22
CA LYS A 5 14.97 -0.88 -0.74
C LYS A 5 15.62 -0.85 0.64
N LYS A 6 14.95 -1.36 1.67
CA LYS A 6 15.47 -1.42 3.05
C LYS A 6 15.36 -2.85 3.56
N GLY A 7 16.49 -3.54 3.67
CA GLY A 7 16.51 -4.97 3.97
C GLY A 7 15.77 -5.79 2.89
N GLU A 8 14.89 -6.67 3.34
CA GLU A 8 14.04 -7.51 2.48
C GLU A 8 12.78 -6.80 1.96
N ALA A 9 12.47 -5.61 2.49
CA ALA A 9 11.26 -4.87 2.14
C ALA A 9 11.55 -3.81 1.06
N THR A 10 10.62 -3.71 0.11
CA THR A 10 10.53 -2.58 -0.81
C THR A 10 9.62 -1.52 -0.21
N HIS A 11 10.15 -0.31 -0.06
CA HIS A 11 9.47 0.85 0.50
C HIS A 11 9.19 1.89 -0.57
N ILE A 12 7.96 2.39 -0.61
CA ILE A 12 7.56 3.42 -1.56
C ILE A 12 6.90 4.55 -0.79
N LYS A 13 7.63 5.65 -0.70
CA LYS A 13 7.18 6.88 -0.06
C LYS A 13 6.41 7.73 -1.06
N ILE A 14 5.15 8.02 -0.74
CA ILE A 14 4.26 8.87 -1.53
C ILE A 14 3.86 10.05 -0.64
N GLU A 15 4.36 11.24 -0.95
CA GLU A 15 4.21 12.42 -0.13
C GLU A 15 3.63 13.59 -0.94
N ARG A 16 2.73 14.36 -0.33
CA ARG A 16 2.29 15.64 -0.86
C ARG A 16 3.30 16.72 -0.47
N ARG A 17 4.02 17.26 -1.45
CA ARG A 17 4.90 18.43 -1.27
C ARG A 17 4.34 19.65 -1.99
N ARG A 18 4.50 20.83 -1.39
CA ARG A 18 4.24 22.10 -2.08
C ARG A 18 5.34 22.31 -3.12
N ARG A 19 4.98 22.82 -4.29
CA ARG A 19 5.94 23.07 -5.40
C ARG A 19 7.11 23.99 -5.00
N LEU A 20 6.88 24.94 -4.10
CA LEU A 20 7.94 25.85 -3.62
C LEU A 20 8.97 25.17 -2.71
N ALA A 21 8.62 24.02 -2.11
CA ALA A 21 9.50 23.24 -1.23
C ALA A 21 10.19 22.09 -1.99
N PHE A 22 10.30 22.24 -3.31
CA PHE A 22 10.73 21.17 -4.20
C PHE A 22 11.99 21.61 -4.94
N ASP A 23 13.05 20.80 -4.81
CA ASP A 23 14.31 21.00 -5.54
C ASP A 23 14.25 20.22 -6.85
N ASP A 24 14.38 20.92 -7.98
CA ASP A 24 14.34 20.30 -9.31
C ASP A 24 15.57 19.41 -9.56
N SER A 25 16.66 19.57 -8.81
CA SER A 25 17.88 18.75 -8.95
C SER A 25 17.68 17.29 -8.49
N ASP A 26 16.75 17.06 -7.56
CA ASP A 26 16.40 15.74 -7.01
C ASP A 26 15.36 14.99 -7.84
N VAL A 27 14.93 15.55 -8.97
CA VAL A 27 13.92 14.95 -9.85
C VAL A 27 14.56 13.90 -10.74
N ALA A 28 14.03 12.68 -10.69
CA ALA A 28 14.32 11.66 -11.70
C ALA A 28 13.34 11.76 -12.88
N HIS A 29 12.06 12.00 -12.59
CA HIS A 29 11.02 12.03 -13.62
C HIS A 29 9.81 12.86 -13.20
N VAL A 30 9.27 13.66 -14.13
CA VAL A 30 7.99 14.38 -13.96
C VAL A 30 6.95 13.75 -14.90
N ALA A 31 5.85 13.28 -14.34
CA ALA A 31 4.83 12.61 -15.13
C ALA A 31 3.92 13.62 -15.86
N GLY A 32 3.60 13.33 -17.12
CA GLY A 32 2.70 14.11 -17.97
C GLY A 32 1.29 13.51 -18.12
N GLY A 33 0.48 14.13 -18.96
CA GLY A 33 -0.85 13.63 -19.34
C GLY A 33 -1.78 13.39 -18.14
N GLN A 34 -2.43 12.22 -18.10
CA GLN A 34 -3.31 11.83 -16.99
C GLN A 34 -2.56 11.76 -15.64
N HIS A 35 -1.23 11.61 -15.64
CA HIS A 35 -0.38 11.50 -14.44
C HIS A 35 0.22 12.83 -13.98
N LYS A 36 -0.21 13.95 -14.57
CA LYS A 36 0.26 15.29 -14.19
C LYS A 36 0.19 15.52 -12.67
N GLY A 37 1.26 16.10 -12.13
CA GLY A 37 1.41 16.36 -10.69
C GLY A 37 2.05 15.22 -9.89
N LEU A 38 2.39 14.09 -10.53
CA LEU A 38 3.26 13.08 -9.95
C LEU A 38 4.72 13.37 -10.34
N VAL A 39 5.60 13.34 -9.34
CA VAL A 39 7.04 13.49 -9.52
C VAL A 39 7.72 12.30 -8.87
N ILE A 40 8.68 11.70 -9.57
CA ILE A 40 9.55 10.62 -9.08
C ILE A 40 10.89 11.26 -8.76
N ASN A 41 11.30 11.15 -7.51
CA ASN A 41 12.57 11.69 -7.05
C ASN A 41 13.67 10.64 -7.28
N LYS A 42 14.89 11.11 -7.47
CA LYS A 42 16.09 10.29 -7.39
C LYS A 42 16.16 9.67 -6.00
N GLN A 43 16.75 8.48 -5.92
CA GLN A 43 17.01 7.84 -4.65
C GLN A 43 18.22 8.51 -4.01
N THR A 44 18.03 9.63 -3.32
CA THR A 44 19.05 10.26 -2.49
C THR A 44 19.06 9.56 -1.13
N ALA A 45 20.23 9.10 -0.69
CA ALA A 45 20.40 8.58 0.66
C ALA A 45 19.98 9.69 1.66
N ASP A 46 19.16 9.32 2.63
CA ASP A 46 18.91 10.13 3.84
C ASP A 46 18.00 11.37 3.75
N GLU A 47 17.01 11.41 2.85
CA GLU A 47 15.83 12.25 3.11
C GLU A 47 14.77 11.51 3.95
N GLU A 48 15.16 11.16 5.18
CA GLU A 48 14.20 10.95 6.27
C GLU A 48 13.62 12.32 6.65
N ASN A 49 12.81 12.87 5.74
CA ASN A 49 12.03 14.07 6.02
C ASN A 49 11.12 13.72 7.21
N ASP A 50 11.48 14.31 8.35
CA ASP A 50 11.12 13.95 9.73
C ASP A 50 9.65 14.30 10.03
N LEU A 51 8.73 13.59 9.39
CA LEU A 51 7.31 13.68 9.72
C LEU A 51 6.98 12.93 11.03
N GLY A 52 8.00 12.51 11.79
CA GLY A 52 7.83 11.71 13.00
C GLY A 52 7.21 10.34 12.74
N LYS A 53 6.67 9.74 13.80
CA LYS A 53 6.03 8.41 13.77
C LYS A 53 4.72 8.46 12.96
N PRO A 54 4.37 7.40 12.21
CA PRO A 54 3.07 7.32 11.54
C PRO A 54 1.95 7.37 12.57
N GLN A 55 0.89 8.11 12.27
CA GLN A 55 -0.31 8.18 13.11
C GLN A 55 -1.18 6.92 12.98
N LEU A 56 -1.17 6.27 11.83
CA LEU A 56 -1.94 5.05 11.59
C LEU A 56 -1.18 4.08 10.70
N GLN A 57 -1.39 2.78 10.91
CA GLN A 57 -0.81 1.71 10.11
C GLN A 57 -1.86 0.65 9.83
N LEU A 58 -1.97 0.23 8.56
CA LEU A 58 -2.72 -0.94 8.13
C LEU A 58 -1.76 -1.98 7.57
N SER A 59 -2.07 -3.26 7.73
CA SER A 59 -1.23 -4.36 7.23
C SER A 59 -2.11 -5.51 6.77
N PHE A 60 -1.72 -6.15 5.69
CA PHE A 60 -2.46 -7.24 5.08
C PHE A 60 -1.53 -8.17 4.32
N THR A 61 -1.95 -9.42 4.17
CA THR A 61 -1.19 -10.46 3.50
C THR A 61 -1.75 -10.73 2.11
N CYS A 62 -0.88 -10.85 1.13
CA CYS A 62 -1.21 -11.25 -0.24
C CYS A 62 -0.67 -12.66 -0.51
N PHE A 63 -1.52 -13.53 -1.04
CA PHE A 63 -1.14 -14.84 -1.56
C PHE A 63 -1.04 -14.71 -3.08
N LEU A 64 0.19 -14.72 -3.58
CA LEU A 64 0.54 -14.50 -4.97
C LEU A 64 0.96 -15.83 -5.59
N ILE A 65 0.79 -15.93 -6.91
CA ILE A 65 1.32 -17.04 -7.71
C ILE A 65 2.26 -16.43 -8.74
N ASP A 66 3.51 -16.89 -8.75
CA ASP A 66 4.47 -16.50 -9.79
C ASP A 66 4.00 -17.09 -11.13
N GLN A 67 3.75 -16.23 -12.12
CA GLN A 67 3.24 -16.67 -13.43
C GLN A 67 4.27 -17.48 -14.24
N LYS A 68 5.57 -17.36 -13.93
CA LYS A 68 6.64 -18.07 -14.63
C LYS A 68 6.90 -19.44 -14.00
N THR A 69 6.93 -19.51 -12.67
CA THR A 69 7.29 -20.75 -11.95
C THR A 69 6.08 -21.51 -11.41
N GLY A 70 4.93 -20.86 -11.28
CA GLY A 70 3.74 -21.40 -10.62
C GLY A 70 3.87 -21.45 -9.09
N GLU A 71 4.97 -20.93 -8.51
CA GLU A 71 5.18 -21.00 -7.08
C GLU A 71 4.27 -20.04 -6.32
N HIS A 72 3.78 -20.52 -5.17
CA HIS A 72 3.02 -19.70 -4.23
C HIS A 72 3.98 -18.85 -3.40
N ILE A 73 3.75 -17.53 -3.44
CA ILE A 73 4.50 -16.53 -2.70
C ILE A 73 3.54 -15.85 -1.73
N VAL A 74 3.93 -15.73 -0.47
CA VAL A 74 3.17 -14.97 0.51
C VAL A 74 3.90 -13.65 0.76
N GLU A 75 3.16 -12.55 0.71
CA GLU A 75 3.72 -11.22 0.89
C GLU A 75 2.94 -10.43 1.93
N MET A 76 3.65 -9.83 2.88
CA MET A 76 3.09 -8.86 3.82
C MET A 76 3.21 -7.45 3.21
N ARG A 77 2.07 -6.75 3.13
CA ARG A 77 2.00 -5.35 2.72
C ARG A 77 1.59 -4.50 3.91
N LYS A 78 2.25 -3.36 4.08
CA LYS A 78 1.95 -2.39 5.14
C LYS A 78 1.78 -1.00 4.55
N LEU A 79 0.72 -0.32 4.96
CA LEU A 79 0.46 1.08 4.65
C LEU A 79 0.59 1.89 5.94
N LYS A 80 1.50 2.84 5.97
CA LYS A 80 1.65 3.79 7.07
C LYS A 80 1.18 5.17 6.61
N PHE A 81 0.41 5.84 7.45
CA PHE A 81 -0.24 7.11 7.12
C PHE A 81 0.27 8.22 8.01
N TRP A 82 0.54 9.37 7.38
CA TRP A 82 0.73 10.63 8.07
C TRP A 82 -0.27 11.65 7.56
N TYR A 83 -0.81 12.43 8.49
CA TYR A 83 -1.87 13.39 8.21
C TYR A 83 -1.37 14.83 8.31
N VAL A 84 -2.17 15.73 7.76
CA VAL A 84 -2.04 17.17 8.00
C VAL A 84 -2.32 17.43 9.49
N GLU A 85 -1.57 18.35 10.08
CA GLU A 85 -1.76 18.77 11.47
C GLU A 85 -3.21 19.25 11.72
N GLY A 86 -3.77 18.88 12.87
CA GLY A 86 -5.16 19.18 13.21
C GLY A 86 -6.21 18.26 12.59
N THR A 87 -5.83 17.22 11.82
CA THR A 87 -6.79 16.21 11.36
C THR A 87 -7.30 15.40 12.56
N GLU A 88 -8.62 15.35 12.77
CA GLU A 88 -9.22 14.60 13.88
C GLU A 88 -9.01 13.10 13.76
N TYR A 89 -8.92 12.38 14.88
CA TYR A 89 -8.63 10.94 14.89
C TYR A 89 -9.66 10.12 14.08
N LEU A 90 -10.96 10.42 14.22
CA LEU A 90 -12.00 9.71 13.47
C LEU A 90 -11.89 9.93 11.96
N ASP A 91 -11.51 11.14 11.54
CA ASP A 91 -11.19 11.44 10.15
C ASP A 91 -9.98 10.64 9.68
N GLN A 92 -8.90 10.60 10.46
CA GLN A 92 -7.71 9.81 10.12
C GLN A 92 -8.07 8.34 9.87
N VAL A 93 -8.81 7.73 10.81
CA VAL A 93 -9.26 6.34 10.72
C VAL A 93 -10.13 6.13 9.48
N THR A 94 -11.17 6.95 9.29
CA THR A 94 -12.08 6.86 8.15
C THR A 94 -11.33 6.94 6.82
N ARG A 95 -10.42 7.91 6.69
CA ARG A 95 -9.65 8.11 5.45
C ARG A 95 -8.69 6.98 5.16
N ALA A 96 -8.02 6.40 6.16
CA ALA A 96 -7.18 5.23 5.92
C ALA A 96 -7.98 4.00 5.51
N TYR A 97 -9.15 3.77 6.13
CA TYR A 97 -9.99 2.63 5.76
C TYR A 97 -10.60 2.78 4.37
N ASP A 98 -11.13 3.95 4.03
CA ASP A 98 -11.61 4.24 2.67
C ASP A 98 -10.48 4.08 1.66
N PHE A 99 -9.29 4.60 1.99
CA PHE A 99 -8.11 4.47 1.15
C PHE A 99 -7.79 2.99 0.89
N PHE A 100 -7.72 2.20 1.95
CA PHE A 100 -7.44 0.78 1.87
C PHE A 100 -8.52 0.03 1.06
N LYS A 101 -9.81 0.23 1.37
CA LYS A 101 -10.93 -0.43 0.70
C LYS A 101 -10.93 -0.19 -0.81
N GLU A 102 -10.74 1.06 -1.23
CA GLU A 102 -10.64 1.41 -2.65
C GLU A 102 -9.39 0.77 -3.30
N LEU A 103 -8.24 0.77 -2.61
CA LEU A 103 -6.99 0.20 -3.11
C LEU A 103 -7.14 -1.29 -3.39
N ILE A 104 -7.81 -2.02 -2.48
CA ILE A 104 -8.04 -3.47 -2.59
C ILE A 104 -9.36 -3.87 -3.27
N LYS A 105 -10.11 -2.90 -3.84
CA LYS A 105 -11.40 -3.19 -4.48
C LYS A 105 -11.23 -4.24 -5.60
N PRO A 106 -11.96 -5.38 -5.56
CA PRO A 106 -11.75 -6.50 -6.48
C PRO A 106 -11.83 -6.14 -7.96
N ASP A 107 -12.86 -5.37 -8.34
CA ASP A 107 -13.12 -4.98 -9.74
C ASP A 107 -11.96 -4.21 -10.40
N ASP A 108 -11.14 -3.56 -9.59
CA ASP A 108 -10.04 -2.69 -10.03
C ASP A 108 -8.73 -3.06 -9.31
N LEU A 109 -8.61 -4.30 -8.81
CA LEU A 109 -7.43 -4.74 -8.09
C LEU A 109 -6.30 -5.00 -9.08
N PRO A 110 -5.17 -4.28 -8.99
CA PRO A 110 -4.06 -4.51 -9.91
C PRO A 110 -3.41 -5.87 -9.65
N ARG A 111 -3.16 -6.62 -10.72
CA ARG A 111 -2.56 -7.96 -10.65
C ARG A 111 -1.03 -7.96 -10.59
N ASP A 112 -0.41 -6.80 -10.80
CA ASP A 112 1.03 -6.63 -10.76
C ASP A 112 1.44 -5.51 -9.78
N TYR A 113 2.69 -5.58 -9.32
CA TYR A 113 3.26 -4.61 -8.39
C TYR A 113 3.19 -3.18 -8.90
N VAL A 114 3.51 -2.96 -10.17
CA VAL A 114 3.56 -1.62 -10.75
C VAL A 114 2.17 -1.00 -10.80
N GLY A 115 1.15 -1.79 -11.17
CA GLY A 115 -0.25 -1.41 -11.14
C GLY A 115 -0.72 -1.08 -9.72
N PHE A 116 -0.33 -1.87 -8.73
CA PHE A 116 -0.68 -1.61 -7.32
C PHE A 116 -0.10 -0.28 -6.83
N ILE A 117 1.18 -0.04 -7.13
CA ILE A 117 1.87 1.21 -6.79
C ILE A 117 1.22 2.39 -7.53
N LYS A 118 0.93 2.23 -8.82
CA LYS A 118 0.24 3.25 -9.65
C LYS A 118 -1.11 3.61 -9.07
N LYS A 119 -1.90 2.62 -8.64
CA LYS A 119 -3.19 2.84 -8.00
C LYS A 119 -3.05 3.62 -6.70
N CYS A 120 -2.12 3.22 -5.82
CA CYS A 120 -1.82 3.94 -4.57
C CYS A 120 -1.42 5.41 -4.82
N MET A 121 -0.54 5.66 -5.80
CA MET A 121 -0.15 7.02 -6.20
C MET A 121 -1.33 7.83 -6.74
N LYS A 122 -2.17 7.20 -7.57
CA LYS A 122 -3.32 7.86 -8.18
C LYS A 122 -4.37 8.24 -7.15
N GLN A 123 -4.62 7.33 -6.22
CA GLN A 123 -5.54 7.54 -5.14
C GLN A 123 -5.07 8.68 -4.23
N MET A 124 -3.76 8.80 -3.98
CA MET A 124 -3.18 9.97 -3.33
C MET A 124 -3.38 11.30 -4.09
N GLN A 125 -3.82 11.32 -5.35
CA GLN A 125 -4.23 12.56 -6.03
C GLN A 125 -5.70 12.94 -5.75
N GLY A 126 -6.51 12.01 -5.22
CA GLY A 126 -7.93 12.20 -4.94
C GLY A 126 -8.20 13.33 -3.94
N SER A 127 -9.29 14.08 -4.17
CA SER A 127 -9.70 15.20 -3.32
C SER A 127 -10.13 14.75 -1.92
N GLN A 128 -10.66 13.54 -1.79
CA GLN A 128 -11.06 12.93 -0.52
C GLN A 128 -9.87 12.59 0.38
N TYR A 129 -8.65 12.50 -0.16
CA TYR A 129 -7.44 12.13 0.57
C TYR A 129 -6.49 13.33 0.80
N LYS A 130 -7.00 14.56 0.75
CA LYS A 130 -6.17 15.78 0.96
C LYS A 130 -5.59 15.87 2.38
N GLN A 131 -6.28 15.31 3.37
CA GLN A 131 -5.81 15.24 4.76
C GLN A 131 -4.64 14.25 4.94
N ILE A 132 -4.44 13.31 4.00
CA ILE A 132 -3.29 12.41 4.02
C ILE A 132 -2.09 13.14 3.41
N LYS A 133 -1.10 13.42 4.24
CA LYS A 133 0.15 14.11 3.88
C LYS A 133 1.16 13.14 3.27
N LYS A 134 1.31 11.95 3.83
CA LYS A 134 2.25 10.91 3.38
C LYS A 134 1.64 9.52 3.54
N VAL A 135 1.89 8.66 2.56
CA VAL A 135 1.70 7.21 2.64
C VAL A 135 3.05 6.56 2.40
N ASP A 136 3.45 5.66 3.30
CA ASP A 136 4.58 4.76 3.09
C ASP A 136 4.05 3.34 2.88
N LEU A 137 4.27 2.81 1.68
CA LEU A 137 3.93 1.45 1.30
C LEU A 137 5.16 0.57 1.44
N SER A 138 5.08 -0.41 2.33
CA SER A 138 6.08 -1.46 2.50
C SER A 138 5.55 -2.78 1.95
N MET A 139 6.36 -3.49 1.17
CA MET A 139 6.05 -4.81 0.64
C MET A 139 7.21 -5.75 0.94
N GLN A 140 6.94 -6.88 1.58
CA GLN A 140 7.95 -7.86 1.99
C GLN A 140 7.42 -9.28 1.74
N GLN A 141 8.15 -10.05 0.94
CA GLN A 141 7.89 -11.48 0.80
C GLN A 141 8.23 -12.19 2.11
N LEU A 142 7.35 -13.09 2.54
CA LEU A 142 7.55 -13.88 3.73
C LEU A 142 8.25 -15.19 3.36
N ASN A 143 9.28 -15.54 4.12
CA ASN A 143 9.90 -16.86 4.04
C ASN A 143 8.87 -17.94 4.38
N LYS A 144 9.05 -19.15 3.84
CA LYS A 144 8.11 -20.27 4.04
C LYS A 144 7.82 -20.56 5.52
N ASP A 145 8.80 -20.35 6.40
CA ASP A 145 8.66 -20.56 7.85
C ASP A 145 7.82 -19.47 8.54
N ASN A 146 7.77 -18.27 7.97
CA ASN A 146 7.03 -17.11 8.50
C ASN A 146 5.72 -16.87 7.74
N ALA A 147 5.47 -17.63 6.67
CA ALA A 147 4.31 -17.49 5.82
C ALA A 147 3.11 -18.23 6.43
N PRO A 148 1.92 -17.61 6.55
CA PRO A 148 0.69 -18.35 6.80
C PRO A 148 0.55 -19.52 5.84
N LEU A 149 0.21 -20.70 6.38
CA LEU A 149 -0.05 -21.91 5.60
C LEU A 149 -1.30 -21.78 4.71
N SER A 150 -2.28 -20.97 5.13
CA SER A 150 -3.47 -20.65 4.36
C SER A 150 -4.06 -19.30 4.79
N PRO A 151 -4.94 -18.70 3.96
CA PRO A 151 -5.70 -17.51 4.34
C PRO A 151 -6.56 -17.71 5.61
N ASP A 152 -6.94 -18.96 5.92
CA ASP A 152 -7.99 -19.28 6.90
C ASP A 152 -7.52 -19.26 8.37
N ILE A 153 -6.22 -19.33 8.63
CA ILE A 153 -5.71 -19.51 10.01
C ILE A 153 -5.61 -18.17 10.78
N TYR A 154 -5.69 -17.02 10.12
CA TYR A 154 -5.57 -15.70 10.76
C TYR A 154 -6.89 -14.95 11.01
N LEU A 155 -8.05 -15.60 10.82
CA LEU A 155 -9.34 -15.02 11.23
C LEU A 155 -9.52 -14.98 12.76
N ALA A 156 -8.63 -15.59 13.56
CA ALA A 156 -8.83 -15.76 15.00
C ALA A 156 -7.96 -14.87 15.92
N LEU A 157 -7.07 -14.01 15.40
CA LEU A 157 -6.13 -13.25 16.25
C LEU A 157 -6.14 -11.72 16.10
N PHE A 158 -7.11 -11.15 15.38
CA PHE A 158 -7.36 -9.70 15.45
C PHE A 158 -8.70 -9.43 16.15
N SER A 159 -8.63 -8.46 17.05
CA SER A 159 -9.69 -7.87 17.88
C SER A 159 -11.10 -7.79 17.24
N PRO A 160 -12.19 -7.72 18.04
CA PRO A 160 -13.55 -8.11 17.66
C PRO A 160 -14.27 -7.34 16.53
N ASP A 161 -13.65 -6.34 15.89
CA ASP A 161 -14.42 -5.33 15.13
C ASP A 161 -14.07 -5.17 13.64
N ILE A 162 -13.26 -6.04 13.00
CA ILE A 162 -13.06 -5.96 11.54
C ILE A 162 -12.92 -7.36 10.91
N TYR A 163 -14.04 -7.86 10.37
CA TYR A 163 -14.06 -8.97 9.42
C TYR A 163 -13.96 -8.40 8.00
N LEU A 164 -12.90 -8.75 7.26
CA LEU A 164 -12.88 -8.61 5.81
C LEU A 164 -12.38 -9.92 5.20
N VAL A 165 -13.34 -10.80 4.91
CA VAL A 165 -13.20 -11.84 3.88
C VAL A 165 -13.73 -11.21 2.58
N PRO A 166 -12.86 -10.73 1.66
CA PRO A 166 -13.35 -10.26 0.37
C PRO A 166 -13.82 -11.49 -0.45
N SER A 167 -15.13 -11.64 -0.52
CA SER A 167 -15.80 -12.55 -1.45
C SER A 167 -15.69 -11.97 -2.88
N PHE A 168 -14.84 -12.60 -3.71
CA PHE A 168 -14.85 -12.79 -5.18
C PHE A 168 -15.25 -11.66 -6.18
N PRO A 169 -14.98 -11.78 -7.50
CA PRO A 169 -14.15 -12.75 -8.22
C PRO A 169 -13.04 -12.07 -9.05
N LEU A 170 -11.78 -12.49 -8.87
CA LEU A 170 -10.68 -12.40 -9.85
C LEU A 170 -9.50 -13.17 -9.25
N GLN A 171 -9.01 -14.17 -9.97
CA GLN A 171 -8.39 -15.40 -9.45
C GLN A 171 -7.11 -15.22 -8.60
N ILE A 172 -7.32 -14.80 -7.36
CA ILE A 172 -6.68 -15.33 -6.15
C ILE A 172 -7.38 -16.68 -5.88
N CYS A 173 -6.63 -17.75 -5.62
CA CYS A 173 -7.23 -19.06 -5.36
C CYS A 173 -8.16 -18.98 -4.15
N ILE A 174 -9.46 -19.14 -4.37
CA ILE A 174 -10.45 -19.41 -3.34
C ILE A 174 -11.05 -20.77 -3.71
N TRP A 175 -10.82 -21.77 -2.86
CA TRP A 175 -11.30 -23.14 -3.04
C TRP A 175 -12.71 -23.29 -2.43
N PRO A 176 -13.64 -24.03 -3.06
CA PRO A 176 -14.89 -24.42 -2.42
C PRO A 176 -14.67 -25.65 -1.54
N LEU A 177 -14.99 -25.57 -0.25
CA LEU A 177 -15.02 -26.71 0.66
C LEU A 177 -16.46 -27.25 0.75
N PHE A 178 -16.69 -28.43 0.18
CA PHE A 178 -17.69 -29.40 0.66
C PHE A 178 -16.99 -30.77 0.71
N PRO A 179 -17.12 -31.55 1.78
CA PRO A 179 -16.94 -32.99 1.72
C PRO A 179 -18.30 -33.72 1.67
N PRO A 180 -18.30 -35.01 1.23
CA PRO A 180 -19.50 -35.83 1.04
C PRO A 180 -20.26 -36.18 2.33
#